data_AF-A0A969KT95-F1
#
_entry.id   AF-A0A969KT95-F1
#
_cell.length_a   1.000
_cell.length_b   1.000
_cell.length_c   1.000
_cell.angle_alpha   90.00
_cell.angle_beta   90.00
_cell.angle_gamma   90.00
#
_symmetry.space_group_name_H-M   'P 1'
#
loop_
_entity.id
_entity.type
_entity.pdbx_description
1 polymer ?
#
loop_
_entity_poly.entity_id
_entity_poly.type
_entity_poly.pdbx_seq_one_letter_code
_entity_poly.pdbx_strand_id
1 'polypeptide(L)'
;MVLSSRACVLNLPNADYRQGIRLIAAICVSLGSASSSIATPLTSLISSDPALVPNAAIDPNFTAQCQTNPVAVVPVTTAATGSGRLKQTLVAALAPTLSQWMAQHEPTLVAQLSTRPYPEIHDRARAAKVPILMYHDILAEKQVFFDVTPEEFEAHLQLLQSSGITPISADQLTQHLASGTPLPEKPVLLTFDDGYAGHYQYVYPLLRQYGYPAVFSIYTSKVGTTYGRSSLTWEQIKQMAADPLVTIAAHSVTHPDDLREMSVEEMRYEIAESKRILEAQLGLPIKYFTYPAGHYDEQVAAIVQEVGYAAAFTMDNYEDRFAGESETLLAVDRIGQSAIDSVIEEAWGGLPLPSLRKTFDFTKPVEQVEVTIDDVPLILISGGKPSTIHADSRYQVPEIIAGTEAIAAVDGGFFSLKYLDSNVMVGPVLDQHKREFVPGNPGEIPLIAGRPMVLISPDRVDFVPFDPTQHNTLEGVQAVQPAVTDAFVAAAWLVKDSAPQPAESFGTLFDFDANRHRAFWGNQLGGATRDWGCTDRVDSISLGEA
;
A
#
# COMPACT_ATOMS: atom_id res chain seq x y z
N MET A 1 -23.79 -20.67 -4.75
CA MET A 1 -22.82 -20.29 -3.71
C MET A 1 -22.53 -18.81 -3.91
N VAL A 2 -22.81 -17.96 -2.93
CA VAL A 2 -22.57 -16.51 -3.03
C VAL A 2 -21.26 -16.22 -2.29
N LEU A 3 -20.28 -15.64 -2.98
CA LEU A 3 -19.05 -15.13 -2.39
C LEU A 3 -19.28 -13.66 -2.01
N SER A 4 -18.96 -13.26 -0.78
CA SER A 4 -18.95 -11.86 -0.37
C SER A 4 -17.61 -11.51 0.28
N SER A 5 -16.95 -10.46 -0.20
CA SER A 5 -15.77 -9.85 0.43
C SER A 5 -16.19 -8.68 1.32
N ARG A 6 -15.55 -8.52 2.48
CA ARG A 6 -15.64 -7.30 3.32
C ARG A 6 -14.24 -6.72 3.51
N ALA A 7 -14.08 -5.44 3.19
CA ALA A 7 -12.91 -4.64 3.54
C ALA A 7 -13.29 -3.74 4.72
N CYS A 8 -12.39 -3.56 5.69
CA CYS A 8 -12.59 -2.58 6.76
C CYS A 8 -11.26 -1.84 6.97
N VAL A 9 -11.33 -0.50 7.00
CA VAL A 9 -10.18 0.42 7.09
C VAL A 9 -10.22 1.07 8.46
N LEU A 10 -9.12 1.03 9.21
CA LEU A 10 -8.97 1.68 10.52
C LEU A 10 -8.05 2.90 10.38
N ASN A 11 -8.59 4.09 10.65
CA ASN A 11 -7.80 5.31 10.84
C ASN A 11 -7.50 5.48 12.34
N LEU A 12 -6.23 5.67 12.71
CA LEU A 12 -5.82 6.08 14.06
C LEU A 12 -5.39 7.55 14.05
N PRO A 13 -5.73 8.36 15.06
CA PRO A 13 -5.33 9.77 15.11
C PRO A 13 -3.92 9.96 15.71
N ASN A 14 -3.16 10.87 15.11
CA ASN A 14 -2.02 11.66 15.61
C ASN A 14 -1.10 11.05 16.68
N ALA A 15 0.10 10.63 16.26
CA ALA A 15 1.28 10.56 17.12
C ALA A 15 2.49 11.08 16.32
N ASP A 16 3.31 11.90 16.98
CA ASP A 16 4.49 12.62 16.46
C ASP A 16 5.30 11.87 15.39
N TYR A 17 5.40 12.50 14.21
CA TYR A 17 6.09 11.98 13.04
C TYR A 17 7.54 12.44 13.00
N ARG A 18 8.43 11.64 13.59
CA ARG A 18 9.80 11.48 13.08
C ARG A 18 10.01 9.98 12.90
N GLN A 19 10.52 9.63 11.72
CA GLN A 19 10.81 8.27 11.25
C GLN A 19 9.61 7.56 10.58
N GLY A 20 9.91 7.06 9.38
CA GLY A 20 8.94 6.70 8.36
C GLY A 20 8.21 5.38 8.60
N ILE A 21 7.16 5.23 7.79
CA ILE A 21 6.30 4.05 7.56
C ILE A 21 5.14 3.87 8.53
N ARG A 22 3.89 4.05 8.04
CA ARG A 22 2.69 3.22 8.36
C ARG A 22 1.59 3.29 7.26
N LEU A 23 1.19 2.14 6.71
CA LEU A 23 -0.20 1.86 6.30
C LEU A 23 -0.44 0.34 6.27
N ILE A 24 -1.53 -0.16 6.89
CA ILE A 24 -1.95 -1.57 6.88
C ILE A 24 -3.34 -1.64 6.22
N ALA A 25 -3.49 -2.46 5.19
CA ALA A 25 -4.78 -2.84 4.60
C ALA A 25 -5.04 -4.33 4.82
N ALA A 26 -6.23 -4.70 5.30
CA ALA A 26 -6.64 -6.09 5.50
C ALA A 26 -7.81 -6.45 4.57
N ILE A 27 -7.70 -7.59 3.87
CA ILE A 27 -8.78 -8.19 3.09
C ILE A 27 -9.07 -9.58 3.67
N CYS A 28 -10.28 -9.78 4.18
CA CYS A 28 -10.77 -11.09 4.62
C CYS A 28 -11.74 -11.68 3.59
N VAL A 29 -11.49 -12.92 3.17
CA VAL A 29 -12.44 -13.73 2.38
C VAL A 29 -12.91 -14.89 3.26
N SER A 30 -14.22 -14.99 3.53
CA SER A 30 -14.79 -16.15 4.24
C SER A 30 -15.67 -16.97 3.30
N LEU A 31 -15.61 -18.30 3.46
CA LEU A 31 -16.47 -19.27 2.79
C LEU A 31 -17.55 -19.72 3.80
N GLY A 32 -18.76 -19.18 3.68
CA GLY A 32 -19.91 -19.57 4.53
C GLY A 32 -21.01 -20.26 3.72
N SER A 33 -21.56 -21.35 4.26
CA SER A 33 -22.78 -21.97 3.74
C SER A 33 -24.01 -21.13 4.13
N ALA A 34 -24.88 -20.86 3.17
CA ALA A 34 -26.11 -20.10 3.39
C ALA A 34 -27.11 -20.90 4.25
N SER A 35 -27.21 -20.57 5.54
CA SER A 35 -28.44 -20.71 6.32
C SER A 35 -28.35 -20.02 7.68
N SER A 36 -29.37 -19.22 7.98
CA SER A 36 -29.72 -18.56 9.26
C SER A 36 -29.12 -17.19 9.56
N SER A 37 -30.04 -16.23 9.68
CA SER A 37 -29.90 -14.88 10.19
C SER A 37 -29.68 -14.88 11.71
N ILE A 38 -28.57 -14.35 12.21
CA ILE A 38 -28.46 -13.85 13.58
C ILE A 38 -27.61 -12.58 13.57
N ALA A 39 -28.23 -11.46 13.93
CA ALA A 39 -27.55 -10.25 14.38
C ALA A 39 -27.11 -10.49 15.83
N THR A 40 -25.80 -10.48 16.07
CA THR A 40 -25.22 -10.40 17.43
C THR A 40 -24.17 -9.29 17.42
N PRO A 41 -24.25 -8.28 18.31
CA PRO A 41 -23.23 -7.24 18.39
C PRO A 41 -21.90 -7.80 18.91
N LEU A 42 -20.78 -7.32 18.36
CA LEU A 42 -19.43 -7.57 18.85
C LEU A 42 -19.25 -6.87 20.21
N THR A 43 -19.66 -7.51 21.29
CA THR A 43 -19.31 -7.11 22.68
C THR A 43 -18.96 -8.29 23.60
N SER A 44 -18.74 -9.51 23.09
CA SER A 44 -18.59 -10.71 23.95
C SER A 44 -17.29 -11.52 23.81
N LEU A 45 -16.18 -10.93 23.36
CA LEU A 45 -14.85 -11.60 23.40
C LEU A 45 -13.79 -10.78 24.15
N ILE A 46 -14.18 -10.08 25.22
CA ILE A 46 -13.24 -9.55 26.21
C ILE A 46 -13.30 -10.48 27.43
N SER A 47 -12.23 -11.24 27.62
CA SER A 47 -11.98 -11.94 28.88
C SER A 47 -11.87 -10.90 29.99
N SER A 48 -12.71 -11.04 31.01
CA SER A 48 -12.70 -10.23 32.23
C SER A 48 -11.54 -10.66 33.12
N ASP A 49 -10.34 -10.15 32.87
CA ASP A 49 -9.24 -10.17 33.85
C ASP A 49 -8.90 -8.72 34.27
N PRO A 50 -9.28 -8.27 35.48
CA PRO A 50 -9.14 -6.88 35.91
C PRO A 50 -7.70 -6.40 36.15
N ALA A 51 -6.67 -7.21 35.85
CA ALA A 51 -5.29 -6.91 36.22
C ALA A 51 -4.43 -6.23 35.12
N LEU A 52 -4.98 -5.93 33.94
CA LEU A 52 -4.16 -5.50 32.77
C LEU A 52 -4.51 -4.13 32.13
N VAL A 53 -5.20 -3.23 32.83
CA VAL A 53 -5.48 -1.88 32.28
C VAL A 53 -5.05 -0.76 33.24
N PRO A 54 -4.00 0.02 32.93
CA PRO A 54 -3.90 1.39 33.39
C PRO A 54 -4.71 2.29 32.43
N ASN A 55 -5.67 3.01 33.02
CA ASN A 55 -6.51 4.06 32.45
C ASN A 55 -6.04 4.69 31.12
N ALA A 56 -6.74 4.37 30.04
CA ALA A 56 -6.98 5.29 28.93
C ALA A 56 -8.48 5.29 28.64
N ALA A 57 -9.12 6.45 28.77
CA ALA A 57 -10.54 6.62 28.51
C ALA A 57 -10.81 6.47 27.00
N ILE A 58 -11.55 5.43 26.60
CA ILE A 58 -12.06 5.28 25.25
C ILE A 58 -13.43 5.97 25.17
N ASP A 59 -13.61 6.84 24.19
CA ASP A 59 -14.87 7.55 23.90
C ASP A 59 -16.00 6.54 23.56
N PRO A 60 -17.13 6.56 24.29
CA PRO A 60 -18.24 5.62 24.09
C PRO A 60 -19.03 5.79 22.77
N ASN A 61 -18.72 6.78 21.92
CA ASN A 61 -19.43 7.01 20.65
C ASN A 61 -18.74 6.48 19.38
N PHE A 62 -17.65 5.71 19.49
CA PHE A 62 -16.96 5.16 18.32
C PHE A 62 -17.81 4.07 17.62
N THR A 63 -18.28 4.33 16.40
CA THR A 63 -18.96 3.34 15.53
C THR A 63 -18.11 3.08 14.28
N ALA A 64 -17.60 1.86 14.13
CA ALA A 64 -16.90 1.43 12.92
C ALA A 64 -17.90 1.24 11.76
N GLN A 65 -17.70 1.93 10.63
CA GLN A 65 -18.46 1.71 9.40
C GLN A 65 -17.69 0.76 8.46
N CYS A 66 -18.24 -0.40 8.12
CA CYS A 66 -17.75 -1.24 7.02
C CYS A 66 -18.74 -1.16 5.83
N GLN A 67 -18.26 -0.90 4.62
CA GLN A 67 -19.05 -0.96 3.38
C GLN A 67 -18.87 -2.31 2.65
N THR A 68 -19.91 -2.80 1.97
CA THR A 68 -19.90 -4.05 1.19
C THR A 68 -19.99 -3.77 -0.31
N ASN A 69 -19.03 -4.26 -1.10
CA ASN A 69 -19.12 -4.24 -2.57
C ASN A 69 -19.46 -5.65 -3.12
N PRO A 70 -20.43 -5.79 -4.05
CA PRO A 70 -20.72 -7.07 -4.70
C PRO A 70 -19.72 -7.36 -5.83
N VAL A 71 -19.17 -8.58 -5.87
CA VAL A 71 -18.37 -9.10 -6.99
C VAL A 71 -19.25 -10.00 -7.87
N ALA A 72 -19.04 -9.96 -9.19
CA ALA A 72 -19.83 -10.62 -10.22
C ALA A 72 -20.11 -12.12 -9.95
N VAL A 73 -21.37 -12.52 -10.18
CA VAL A 73 -21.86 -13.90 -10.02
C VAL A 73 -21.50 -14.71 -11.27
N VAL A 74 -20.58 -15.68 -11.13
CA VAL A 74 -20.33 -16.68 -12.19
C VAL A 74 -21.27 -17.87 -11.95
N PRO A 75 -22.22 -18.18 -12.87
CA PRO A 75 -23.08 -19.34 -12.72
C PRO A 75 -22.29 -20.62 -13.05
N VAL A 76 -22.04 -21.46 -12.04
CA VAL A 76 -21.51 -22.82 -12.24
C VAL A 76 -22.68 -23.80 -12.22
N THR A 77 -23.08 -24.31 -13.39
CA THR A 77 -24.06 -25.41 -13.48
C THR A 77 -23.40 -26.72 -13.05
N THR A 78 -23.83 -27.27 -11.92
CA THR A 78 -23.24 -28.46 -11.30
C THR A 78 -23.81 -29.75 -11.89
N ALA A 79 -22.94 -30.58 -12.50
CA ALA A 79 -23.12 -32.01 -12.61
C ALA A 79 -21.78 -32.72 -12.34
N ALA A 80 -21.29 -32.66 -11.10
CA ALA A 80 -20.19 -33.51 -10.64
C ALA A 80 -20.26 -33.66 -9.12
N THR A 81 -20.69 -34.83 -8.67
CA THR A 81 -20.61 -35.31 -7.30
C THR A 81 -19.15 -35.64 -6.96
N GLY A 82 -18.45 -34.68 -6.34
CA GLY A 82 -17.10 -34.90 -5.80
C GLY A 82 -16.48 -33.61 -5.30
N SER A 83 -16.37 -33.44 -3.97
CA SER A 83 -15.88 -32.20 -3.34
C SER A 83 -14.43 -31.85 -3.69
N GLY A 84 -13.63 -32.83 -4.12
CA GLY A 84 -12.24 -32.63 -4.57
C GLY A 84 -12.09 -31.97 -5.94
N ARG A 85 -13.01 -32.26 -6.88
CA ARG A 85 -12.96 -31.69 -8.24
C ARG A 85 -13.39 -30.22 -8.28
N LEU A 86 -14.38 -29.85 -7.46
CA LEU A 86 -14.85 -28.46 -7.34
C LEU A 86 -13.78 -27.49 -6.82
N LYS A 87 -12.91 -27.93 -5.90
CA LYS A 87 -11.78 -27.12 -5.39
C LYS A 87 -10.72 -26.87 -6.46
N GLN A 88 -10.37 -27.89 -7.26
CA GLN A 88 -9.38 -27.75 -8.33
C GLN A 88 -9.86 -26.86 -9.48
N THR A 89 -11.13 -26.95 -9.86
CA THR A 89 -11.70 -26.09 -10.92
C THR A 89 -11.82 -24.63 -10.49
N LEU A 90 -12.10 -24.36 -9.21
CA LEU A 90 -12.17 -22.98 -8.68
C LEU A 90 -10.78 -22.32 -8.60
N VAL A 91 -9.77 -23.07 -8.14
CA VAL A 91 -8.37 -22.58 -8.08
C VAL A 91 -7.83 -22.33 -9.48
N ALA A 92 -8.11 -23.21 -10.45
CA ALA A 92 -7.73 -23.00 -11.85
C ALA A 92 -8.43 -21.80 -12.53
N ALA A 93 -9.66 -21.47 -12.10
CA ALA A 93 -10.39 -20.31 -12.60
C ALA A 93 -9.95 -18.98 -11.97
N LEU A 94 -9.39 -19.01 -10.74
CA LEU A 94 -8.91 -17.83 -10.02
C LEU A 94 -7.41 -17.55 -10.20
N ALA A 95 -6.62 -18.54 -10.59
CA ALA A 95 -5.18 -18.41 -10.80
C ALA A 95 -4.79 -17.37 -11.86
N PRO A 96 -5.49 -17.22 -13.02
CA PRO A 96 -5.20 -16.15 -13.97
C PRO A 96 -5.47 -14.77 -13.37
N THR A 97 -6.58 -14.63 -12.63
CA THR A 97 -7.01 -13.38 -12.00
C THR A 97 -6.06 -12.95 -10.87
N LEU A 98 -5.57 -13.91 -10.08
CA LEU A 98 -4.58 -13.65 -9.02
C LEU A 98 -3.21 -13.32 -9.63
N SER A 99 -2.80 -14.00 -10.69
CA SER A 99 -1.54 -13.73 -11.39
C SER A 99 -1.54 -12.36 -12.08
N GLN A 100 -2.70 -11.92 -12.58
CA GLN A 100 -2.91 -10.62 -13.19
C GLN A 100 -3.01 -9.51 -12.14
N TRP A 101 -3.64 -9.78 -10.99
CA TRP A 101 -3.65 -8.89 -9.83
C TRP A 101 -2.24 -8.72 -9.23
N MET A 102 -1.48 -9.79 -9.02
CA MET A 102 -0.10 -9.71 -8.52
C MET A 102 0.85 -8.99 -9.50
N ALA A 103 0.65 -9.16 -10.81
CA ALA A 103 1.39 -8.40 -11.84
C ALA A 103 1.19 -6.88 -11.71
N GLN A 104 0.03 -6.45 -11.21
CA GLN A 104 -0.31 -5.04 -11.01
C GLN A 104 0.26 -4.47 -9.69
N HIS A 105 0.61 -5.30 -8.70
CA HIS A 105 1.02 -4.86 -7.35
C HIS A 105 2.52 -5.10 -7.02
N GLU A 106 3.27 -5.86 -7.85
CA GLU A 106 4.74 -5.97 -7.75
C GLU A 106 5.50 -4.64 -7.88
N PRO A 107 5.12 -3.73 -8.81
CA PRO A 107 5.79 -2.44 -8.94
C PRO A 107 5.75 -1.64 -7.63
N THR A 108 4.64 -1.74 -6.91
CA THR A 108 4.43 -1.10 -5.62
C THR A 108 5.38 -1.63 -4.54
N LEU A 109 5.76 -2.91 -4.57
CA LEU A 109 6.66 -3.46 -3.56
C LEU A 109 8.11 -2.99 -3.75
N VAL A 110 8.59 -2.93 -5.00
CA VAL A 110 9.97 -2.47 -5.25
C VAL A 110 10.09 -0.98 -5.00
N ALA A 111 9.04 -0.21 -5.33
CA ALA A 111 8.93 1.20 -5.01
C ALA A 111 8.88 1.49 -3.49
N GLN A 112 8.36 0.56 -2.68
CA GLN A 112 8.31 0.71 -1.22
C GLN A 112 9.68 0.59 -0.54
N LEU A 113 10.70 0.04 -1.22
CA LEU A 113 12.04 -0.14 -0.64
C LEU A 113 12.87 1.14 -0.60
N SER A 114 12.45 2.18 -1.31
CA SER A 114 13.21 3.40 -1.53
C SER A 114 12.36 4.67 -1.39
N THR A 115 11.22 4.60 -0.71
CA THR A 115 10.36 5.77 -0.48
C THR A 115 11.14 6.93 0.14
N ARG A 116 11.01 8.13 -0.43
CA ARG A 116 11.62 9.32 0.15
C ARG A 116 10.81 9.79 1.37
N PRO A 117 11.45 10.46 2.36
CA PRO A 117 10.72 11.07 3.47
C PRO A 117 9.70 12.08 2.94
N TYR A 118 8.46 12.01 3.41
CA TYR A 118 7.48 13.03 3.08
C TYR A 118 7.97 14.42 3.54
N PRO A 119 7.90 15.49 2.71
CA PRO A 119 7.21 15.58 1.42
C PRO A 119 8.10 15.45 0.17
N GLU A 120 9.29 14.88 0.25
CA GLU A 120 10.21 14.78 -0.88
C GLU A 120 9.68 13.88 -2.01
N ILE A 121 10.04 14.24 -3.25
CA ILE A 121 9.73 13.45 -4.46
C ILE A 121 10.87 12.46 -4.72
N HIS A 122 10.49 11.22 -5.04
CA HIS A 122 11.37 10.13 -5.38
C HIS A 122 12.13 10.37 -6.70
N ASP A 123 13.43 10.02 -6.76
CA ASP A 123 14.29 10.34 -7.90
C ASP A 123 13.81 9.75 -9.23
N ARG A 124 13.31 8.50 -9.22
CA ARG A 124 12.65 7.92 -10.40
C ARG A 124 11.47 8.75 -10.89
N ALA A 125 10.67 9.27 -9.98
CA ALA A 125 9.52 10.08 -10.33
C ALA A 125 9.96 11.45 -10.87
N ARG A 126 11.11 11.98 -10.42
CA ARG A 126 11.72 13.19 -11.00
C ARG A 126 12.09 13.04 -12.48
N ALA A 127 12.36 11.82 -12.94
CA ALA A 127 12.61 11.57 -14.36
C ALA A 127 11.32 11.52 -15.20
N ALA A 128 10.16 11.26 -14.58
CA ALA A 128 8.89 11.12 -15.29
C ALA A 128 8.35 12.49 -15.76
N LYS A 129 7.69 12.48 -16.91
CA LYS A 129 6.99 13.64 -17.48
C LYS A 129 5.48 13.39 -17.40
N VAL A 130 4.88 13.70 -16.27
CA VAL A 130 3.44 13.50 -16.05
C VAL A 130 2.72 14.85 -16.12
N PRO A 131 1.98 15.15 -17.20
CA PRO A 131 1.17 16.37 -17.26
C PRO A 131 -0.01 16.30 -16.28
N ILE A 132 -0.25 17.40 -15.59
CA ILE A 132 -1.46 17.63 -14.78
C ILE A 132 -2.22 18.79 -15.40
N LEU A 133 -3.33 18.50 -16.08
CA LEU A 133 -4.11 19.51 -16.79
C LEU A 133 -5.07 20.20 -15.84
N MET A 134 -4.93 21.52 -15.74
CA MET A 134 -5.75 22.39 -14.90
C MET A 134 -6.86 23.05 -15.72
N TYR A 135 -8.10 22.73 -15.35
CA TYR A 135 -9.32 23.33 -15.86
C TYR A 135 -9.99 24.16 -14.76
N HIS A 136 -10.76 25.18 -15.16
CA HIS A 136 -11.63 25.93 -14.26
C HIS A 136 -13.09 25.58 -14.58
N ASP A 137 -13.83 26.48 -15.22
CA ASP A 137 -15.24 26.26 -15.55
C ASP A 137 -15.42 25.69 -16.96
N ILE A 138 -16.42 24.82 -17.11
CA ILE A 138 -16.87 24.27 -18.39
C ILE A 138 -18.31 24.72 -18.62
N LEU A 139 -18.53 25.54 -19.64
CA LEU A 139 -19.83 26.18 -19.88
C LEU A 139 -20.06 26.47 -21.36
N ALA A 140 -21.33 26.51 -21.76
CA ALA A 140 -21.73 26.65 -23.17
C ALA A 140 -21.22 27.95 -23.82
N GLU A 141 -21.11 29.03 -23.06
CA GLU A 141 -20.60 30.32 -23.54
C GLU A 141 -19.46 30.78 -22.62
N LYS A 142 -18.25 30.86 -23.17
CA LYS A 142 -17.06 31.34 -22.44
C LYS A 142 -17.27 32.77 -21.95
N GLN A 143 -16.89 33.03 -20.71
CA GLN A 143 -16.93 34.36 -20.12
C GLN A 143 -15.51 34.92 -19.92
N VAL A 144 -14.50 34.07 -19.76
CA VAL A 144 -13.07 34.43 -19.71
C VAL A 144 -12.23 33.52 -20.60
N PHE A 145 -10.98 33.90 -20.86
CA PHE A 145 -10.14 33.25 -21.88
C PHE A 145 -9.76 31.79 -21.56
N PHE A 146 -9.78 31.41 -20.28
CA PHE A 146 -9.45 30.06 -19.80
C PHE A 146 -10.69 29.18 -19.57
N ASP A 147 -11.90 29.69 -19.88
CA ASP A 147 -13.10 28.86 -19.93
C ASP A 147 -13.03 27.92 -21.14
N VAL A 148 -13.62 26.73 -21.00
CA VAL A 148 -13.69 25.70 -22.04
C VAL A 148 -15.15 25.34 -22.27
N THR A 149 -15.56 25.13 -23.54
CA THR A 149 -16.93 24.68 -23.81
C THR A 149 -17.04 23.16 -23.63
N PRO A 150 -18.25 22.61 -23.44
CA PRO A 150 -18.45 21.16 -23.38
C PRO A 150 -17.90 20.43 -24.61
N GLU A 151 -18.03 21.01 -25.80
CA GLU A 151 -17.53 20.45 -27.05
C GLU A 151 -16.01 20.44 -27.13
N GLU A 152 -15.34 21.52 -26.68
CA GLU A 152 -13.89 21.58 -26.59
C GLU A 152 -13.35 20.57 -25.57
N PHE A 153 -14.00 20.49 -24.41
CA PHE A 153 -13.61 19.52 -23.38
C PHE A 153 -13.77 18.08 -23.88
N GLU A 154 -14.87 17.75 -24.55
CA GLU A 154 -15.02 16.42 -25.17
C GLU A 154 -13.96 16.17 -26.24
N ALA A 155 -13.59 17.17 -27.05
CA ALA A 155 -12.50 17.05 -28.01
C ALA A 155 -11.16 16.75 -27.32
N HIS A 156 -10.89 17.33 -26.15
CA HIS A 156 -9.71 16.98 -25.36
C HIS A 156 -9.75 15.51 -24.91
N LEU A 157 -10.90 15.02 -24.43
CA LEU A 157 -11.02 13.60 -24.05
C LEU A 157 -10.79 12.65 -25.23
N GLN A 158 -11.30 13.00 -26.42
CA GLN A 158 -11.07 12.25 -27.66
C GLN A 158 -9.60 12.29 -28.10
N LEU A 159 -8.92 13.42 -27.92
CA LEU A 159 -7.50 13.56 -28.18
C LEU A 159 -6.67 12.65 -27.26
N LEU A 160 -6.97 12.63 -25.96
CA LEU A 160 -6.32 11.74 -25.00
C LEU A 160 -6.51 10.27 -25.42
N GLN A 161 -7.74 9.87 -25.76
CA GLN A 161 -8.06 8.52 -26.19
C GLN A 161 -7.31 8.12 -27.47
N SER A 162 -7.36 8.97 -28.50
CA SER A 162 -6.76 8.68 -29.81
C SER A 162 -5.23 8.70 -29.79
N SER A 163 -4.62 9.44 -28.86
CA SER A 163 -3.15 9.53 -28.68
C SER A 163 -2.59 8.45 -27.74
N GLY A 164 -3.45 7.60 -27.19
CA GLY A 164 -3.08 6.54 -26.24
C GLY A 164 -2.62 7.09 -24.89
N ILE A 165 -3.11 8.26 -24.49
CA ILE A 165 -2.85 8.85 -23.18
C ILE A 165 -3.74 8.15 -22.15
N THR A 166 -3.19 7.86 -20.98
CA THR A 166 -3.88 7.17 -19.89
C THR A 166 -4.17 8.12 -18.74
N PRO A 167 -5.43 8.56 -18.54
CA PRO A 167 -5.82 9.30 -17.36
C PRO A 167 -5.62 8.48 -16.07
N ILE A 168 -4.95 9.07 -15.07
CA ILE A 168 -4.62 8.46 -13.78
C ILE A 168 -5.29 9.21 -12.63
N SER A 169 -5.46 8.55 -11.48
CA SER A 169 -5.97 9.20 -10.26
C SER A 169 -4.88 9.98 -9.52
N ALA A 170 -5.30 10.91 -8.65
CA ALA A 170 -4.39 11.58 -7.74
C ALA A 170 -3.65 10.61 -6.82
N ASP A 171 -4.32 9.56 -6.33
CA ASP A 171 -3.69 8.51 -5.51
C ASP A 171 -2.56 7.79 -6.28
N GLN A 172 -2.73 7.49 -7.57
CA GLN A 172 -1.67 6.91 -8.40
C GLN A 172 -0.50 7.87 -8.59
N LEU A 173 -0.78 9.14 -8.89
CA LEU A 173 0.26 10.16 -9.06
C LEU A 173 1.04 10.37 -7.76
N THR A 174 0.36 10.59 -6.63
CA THR A 174 1.00 10.82 -5.33
C THR A 174 1.83 9.61 -4.91
N GLN A 175 1.34 8.38 -5.15
CA GLN A 175 2.13 7.18 -4.90
C GLN A 175 3.37 7.13 -5.79
N HIS A 176 3.25 7.44 -7.08
CA HIS A 176 4.39 7.52 -7.98
C HIS A 176 5.42 8.55 -7.51
N LEU A 177 4.99 9.78 -7.21
CA LEU A 177 5.87 10.84 -6.74
C LEU A 177 6.56 10.49 -5.41
N ALA A 178 5.87 9.82 -4.47
CA ALA A 178 6.44 9.45 -3.17
C ALA A 178 7.41 8.26 -3.20
N SER A 179 7.18 7.30 -4.11
CA SER A 179 7.85 5.97 -4.07
C SER A 179 8.52 5.55 -5.37
N GLY A 180 8.31 6.29 -6.46
CA GLY A 180 8.70 5.86 -7.80
C GLY A 180 7.89 4.66 -8.32
N THR A 181 6.71 4.38 -7.75
CA THR A 181 5.81 3.33 -8.27
C THR A 181 5.48 3.62 -9.74
N PRO A 182 5.79 2.72 -10.69
CA PRO A 182 5.52 2.95 -12.11
C PRO A 182 4.07 3.31 -12.40
N LEU A 183 3.90 4.27 -13.30
CA LEU A 183 2.60 4.65 -13.83
C LEU A 183 2.28 3.84 -15.11
N PRO A 184 1.00 3.79 -15.53
CA PRO A 184 0.63 3.35 -16.86
C PRO A 184 1.37 4.13 -17.96
N GLU A 185 1.35 3.60 -19.19
CA GLU A 185 1.93 4.30 -20.34
C GLU A 185 1.23 5.64 -20.58
N LYS A 186 2.03 6.66 -20.85
CA LYS A 186 1.60 8.05 -21.13
C LYS A 186 0.56 8.57 -20.13
N PRO A 187 0.90 8.72 -18.84
CA PRO A 187 -0.06 9.13 -17.83
C PRO A 187 -0.44 10.62 -17.95
N VAL A 188 -1.67 10.97 -17.58
CA VAL A 188 -2.13 12.36 -17.39
C VAL A 188 -3.07 12.46 -16.19
N LEU A 189 -3.00 13.53 -15.42
CA LEU A 189 -4.00 13.82 -14.38
C LEU A 189 -4.89 14.99 -14.83
N LEU A 190 -6.20 14.86 -14.66
CA LEU A 190 -7.17 15.93 -14.93
C LEU A 190 -7.61 16.58 -13.61
N THR A 191 -7.53 17.90 -13.51
CA THR A 191 -7.93 18.66 -12.32
C THR A 191 -8.86 19.81 -12.67
N PHE A 192 -9.85 20.06 -11.83
CA PHE A 192 -10.89 21.09 -12.00
C PHE A 192 -10.99 21.94 -10.73
N ASP A 193 -10.68 23.22 -10.85
CA ASP A 193 -10.66 24.14 -9.71
C ASP A 193 -11.99 24.87 -9.54
N ASP A 194 -12.21 25.42 -8.34
CA ASP A 194 -13.36 26.24 -7.95
C ASP A 194 -14.73 25.57 -7.86
N GLY A 195 -14.90 24.26 -8.06
CA GLY A 195 -16.23 23.62 -7.88
C GLY A 195 -17.42 24.32 -8.58
N TYR A 196 -17.28 24.70 -9.85
CA TYR A 196 -18.34 25.33 -10.65
C TYR A 196 -19.47 24.35 -11.00
N ALA A 197 -20.69 24.84 -11.22
CA ALA A 197 -21.83 24.01 -11.60
C ALA A 197 -21.60 23.24 -12.92
N GLY A 198 -20.78 23.79 -13.83
CA GLY A 198 -20.38 23.15 -15.08
C GLY A 198 -19.65 21.81 -14.88
N HIS A 199 -18.97 21.64 -13.73
CA HIS A 199 -18.33 20.37 -13.37
C HIS A 199 -19.33 19.22 -13.26
N TYR A 200 -20.48 19.45 -12.63
CA TYR A 200 -21.51 18.41 -12.51
C TYR A 200 -22.33 18.29 -13.79
N GLN A 201 -22.62 19.41 -14.46
CA GLN A 201 -23.49 19.43 -15.62
C GLN A 201 -22.84 18.83 -16.88
N TYR A 202 -21.56 19.12 -17.12
CA TYR A 202 -20.87 18.77 -18.37
C TYR A 202 -19.69 17.83 -18.15
N VAL A 203 -18.84 18.09 -17.16
CA VAL A 203 -17.59 17.30 -16.95
C VAL A 203 -17.90 15.91 -16.44
N TYR A 204 -18.64 15.81 -15.33
CA TYR A 204 -18.88 14.55 -14.64
C TYR A 204 -19.54 13.47 -15.54
N PRO A 205 -20.57 13.78 -16.35
CA PRO A 205 -21.13 12.81 -17.30
C PRO A 205 -20.11 12.31 -18.33
N LEU A 206 -19.27 13.20 -18.87
CA LEU A 206 -18.24 12.83 -19.84
C LEU A 206 -17.14 11.97 -19.19
N LEU A 207 -16.64 12.33 -18.02
CA LEU A 207 -15.66 11.49 -17.31
C LEU A 207 -16.17 10.07 -17.09
N ARG A 208 -17.46 9.90 -16.75
CA ARG A 208 -18.09 8.58 -16.61
C ARG A 208 -18.22 7.83 -17.93
N GLN A 209 -18.52 8.53 -19.02
CA GLN A 209 -18.60 7.94 -20.35
C GLN A 209 -17.25 7.41 -20.83
N TYR A 210 -16.16 8.13 -20.56
CA TYR A 210 -14.80 7.75 -20.98
C TYR A 210 -14.08 6.87 -19.95
N GLY A 211 -14.56 6.82 -18.71
CA GLY A 211 -13.92 6.08 -17.61
C GLY A 211 -12.67 6.77 -17.07
N TYR A 212 -12.63 8.11 -17.10
CA TYR A 212 -11.45 8.89 -16.78
C TYR A 212 -11.50 9.46 -15.36
N PRO A 213 -10.50 9.19 -14.51
CA PRO A 213 -10.42 9.80 -13.19
C PRO A 213 -10.07 11.29 -13.26
N ALA A 214 -10.53 12.06 -12.28
CA ALA A 214 -10.22 13.48 -12.14
C ALA A 214 -10.29 13.98 -10.68
N VAL A 215 -9.65 15.12 -10.43
CA VAL A 215 -9.70 15.84 -9.16
C VAL A 215 -10.59 17.07 -9.28
N PHE A 216 -11.42 17.32 -8.29
CA PHE A 216 -12.23 18.54 -8.17
C PHE A 216 -11.86 19.26 -6.87
N SER A 217 -11.29 20.46 -7.01
CA SER A 217 -10.82 21.28 -5.90
C SER A 217 -11.92 22.26 -5.49
N ILE A 218 -12.39 22.14 -4.24
CA ILE A 218 -13.60 22.82 -3.75
C ILE A 218 -13.27 23.87 -2.68
N TYR A 219 -13.63 25.12 -2.95
CA TYR A 219 -13.63 26.25 -2.01
C TYR A 219 -14.93 26.33 -1.18
N THR A 220 -14.90 25.93 0.09
CA THR A 220 -16.14 25.51 0.76
C THR A 220 -17.22 26.60 0.92
N SER A 221 -16.84 27.88 0.98
CA SER A 221 -17.79 28.99 1.17
C SER A 221 -18.65 29.30 -0.05
N LYS A 222 -18.20 28.93 -1.26
CA LYS A 222 -18.93 29.22 -2.50
C LYS A 222 -19.88 28.08 -2.90
N VAL A 223 -19.78 26.90 -2.29
CA VAL A 223 -20.70 25.76 -2.52
C VAL A 223 -22.17 26.15 -2.28
N GLY A 224 -23.03 25.84 -3.25
CA GLY A 224 -24.46 26.13 -3.22
C GLY A 224 -24.82 27.59 -3.50
N THR A 225 -23.84 28.45 -3.83
CA THR A 225 -24.08 29.86 -4.18
C THR A 225 -24.16 30.05 -5.70
N THR A 226 -24.77 31.17 -6.09
CA THR A 226 -24.88 31.62 -7.49
C THR A 226 -24.21 32.99 -7.72
N TYR A 227 -23.44 33.47 -6.74
CA TYR A 227 -22.75 34.75 -6.84
C TYR A 227 -21.61 34.68 -7.85
N GLY A 228 -21.61 35.59 -8.83
CA GLY A 228 -20.73 35.52 -9.99
C GLY A 228 -21.16 34.40 -10.94
N ARG A 229 -20.71 33.17 -10.66
CA ARG A 229 -21.08 31.96 -11.40
C ARG A 229 -21.66 30.91 -10.47
N SER A 230 -22.62 30.13 -10.98
CA SER A 230 -23.21 29.02 -10.24
C SER A 230 -22.15 28.00 -9.84
N SER A 231 -22.21 27.59 -8.58
CA SER A 231 -21.34 26.57 -7.99
C SER A 231 -22.06 25.23 -7.87
N LEU A 232 -21.30 24.18 -7.59
CA LEU A 232 -21.84 22.89 -7.18
C LEU A 232 -22.65 23.01 -5.89
N THR A 233 -23.70 22.22 -5.75
CA THR A 233 -24.38 22.01 -4.47
C THR A 233 -23.72 20.88 -3.68
N TRP A 234 -23.92 20.85 -2.36
CA TRP A 234 -23.45 19.74 -1.52
C TRP A 234 -24.00 18.38 -1.97
N GLU A 235 -25.22 18.33 -2.50
CA GLU A 235 -25.83 17.11 -3.03
C GLU A 235 -25.11 16.62 -4.28
N GLN A 236 -24.74 17.54 -5.19
CA GLN A 236 -23.96 17.22 -6.39
C GLN A 236 -22.55 16.74 -6.02
N ILE A 237 -21.87 17.42 -5.09
CA ILE A 237 -20.53 17.00 -4.63
C ILE A 237 -20.59 15.61 -4.01
N LYS A 238 -21.59 15.32 -3.16
CA LYS A 238 -21.81 13.98 -2.57
C LYS A 238 -22.01 12.91 -3.63
N GLN A 239 -22.79 13.21 -4.67
CA GLN A 239 -23.03 12.27 -5.77
C GLN A 239 -21.75 12.01 -6.58
N MET A 240 -20.99 13.06 -6.89
CA MET A 240 -19.71 12.93 -7.59
C MET A 240 -18.71 12.13 -6.76
N ALA A 241 -18.53 12.47 -5.48
CA ALA A 241 -17.58 11.82 -4.57
C ALA A 241 -17.86 10.34 -4.30
N ALA A 242 -19.08 9.85 -4.58
CA ALA A 242 -19.41 8.44 -4.49
C ALA A 242 -18.90 7.62 -5.70
N ASP A 243 -18.47 8.28 -6.78
CA ASP A 243 -17.91 7.64 -7.97
C ASP A 243 -16.39 7.45 -7.80
N PRO A 244 -15.84 6.24 -8.01
CA PRO A 244 -14.40 5.99 -7.88
C PRO A 244 -13.53 6.77 -8.87
N LEU A 245 -14.12 7.37 -9.92
CA LEU A 245 -13.42 8.26 -10.84
C LEU A 245 -13.16 9.65 -10.25
N VAL A 246 -13.87 10.05 -9.19
CA VAL A 246 -13.82 11.40 -8.66
C VAL A 246 -13.00 11.44 -7.37
N THR A 247 -12.02 12.35 -7.34
CA THR A 247 -11.33 12.75 -6.12
C THR A 247 -11.74 14.17 -5.75
N ILE A 248 -12.18 14.39 -4.50
CA ILE A 248 -12.43 15.74 -3.98
C ILE A 248 -11.19 16.24 -3.25
N ALA A 249 -10.72 17.42 -3.62
CA ALA A 249 -9.64 18.14 -2.96
C ALA A 249 -10.15 19.43 -2.30
N ALA A 250 -9.46 19.90 -1.28
CA ALA A 250 -9.75 21.18 -0.64
C ALA A 250 -9.11 22.34 -1.42
N HIS A 251 -9.82 23.46 -1.54
CA HIS A 251 -9.35 24.67 -2.22
C HIS A 251 -9.58 25.91 -1.34
N SER A 252 -9.18 25.81 -0.07
CA SER A 252 -9.45 26.77 1.01
C SER A 252 -10.93 26.97 1.35
N VAL A 253 -11.24 27.86 2.29
CA VAL A 253 -12.62 28.20 2.67
C VAL A 253 -13.16 29.27 1.73
N THR A 254 -12.44 30.39 1.60
CA THR A 254 -12.90 31.60 0.92
C THR A 254 -12.23 31.88 -0.41
N HIS A 255 -11.20 31.11 -0.77
CA HIS A 255 -10.36 31.34 -1.94
C HIS A 255 -9.68 32.73 -1.88
N PRO A 256 -8.79 32.96 -0.88
CA PRO A 256 -8.00 34.17 -0.83
C PRO A 256 -7.12 34.30 -2.08
N ASP A 257 -6.88 35.52 -2.55
CA ASP A 257 -6.03 35.77 -3.71
C ASP A 257 -4.59 35.29 -3.47
N ASP A 258 -4.11 35.40 -2.23
CA ASP A 258 -2.79 34.92 -1.82
C ASP A 258 -2.78 34.53 -0.32
N LEU A 259 -2.55 33.25 -0.03
CA LEU A 259 -2.47 32.75 1.34
C LEU A 259 -1.29 33.37 2.12
N ARG A 260 -0.22 33.79 1.44
CA ARG A 260 1.02 34.32 2.05
C ARG A 260 0.81 35.72 2.66
N GLU A 261 -0.21 36.44 2.23
CA GLU A 261 -0.52 37.78 2.72
C GLU A 261 -1.40 37.77 3.98
N MET A 262 -1.87 36.59 4.39
CA MET A 262 -2.77 36.43 5.54
C MET A 262 -1.99 36.28 6.85
N SER A 263 -2.66 36.53 7.99
CA SER A 263 -2.11 36.11 9.28
C SER A 263 -2.04 34.59 9.37
N VAL A 264 -1.16 34.07 10.24
CA VAL A 264 -1.02 32.61 10.45
C VAL A 264 -2.33 31.98 10.91
N GLU A 265 -3.11 32.68 11.74
CA GLU A 265 -4.40 32.22 12.21
C GLU A 265 -5.43 32.12 11.08
N GLU A 266 -5.51 33.13 10.22
CA GLU A 266 -6.42 33.14 9.07
C GLU A 266 -6.00 32.10 8.03
N MET A 267 -4.71 31.98 7.75
CA MET A 267 -4.15 30.97 6.85
C MET A 267 -4.47 29.55 7.34
N ARG A 268 -4.27 29.28 8.64
CA ARG A 268 -4.65 27.99 9.26
C ARG A 268 -6.15 27.74 9.17
N TYR A 269 -6.97 28.76 9.40
CA TYR A 269 -8.41 28.65 9.24
C TYR A 269 -8.77 28.24 7.80
N GLU A 270 -8.26 28.97 6.79
CA GLU A 270 -8.51 28.67 5.38
C GLU A 270 -8.15 27.22 4.99
N ILE A 271 -7.02 26.70 5.49
CA ILE A 271 -6.51 25.38 5.11
C ILE A 271 -7.16 24.23 5.91
N ALA A 272 -7.30 24.40 7.22
CA ALA A 272 -7.79 23.33 8.12
C ALA A 272 -9.31 23.25 8.13
N GLU A 273 -10.00 24.39 8.09
CA GLU A 273 -11.47 24.41 8.14
C GLU A 273 -12.08 23.91 6.83
N SER A 274 -11.46 24.17 5.68
CA SER A 274 -11.91 23.60 4.39
C SER A 274 -11.88 22.08 4.42
N LYS A 275 -10.81 21.48 4.97
CA LYS A 275 -10.71 20.03 5.19
C LYS A 275 -11.84 19.53 6.06
N ARG A 276 -11.99 20.13 7.24
CA ARG A 276 -12.99 19.73 8.24
C ARG A 276 -14.40 19.80 7.70
N ILE A 277 -14.75 20.85 6.96
CA ILE A 277 -16.07 21.03 6.34
C ILE A 277 -16.32 19.94 5.30
N LEU A 278 -15.37 19.71 4.38
CA LEU A 278 -15.51 18.70 3.34
C LEU A 278 -15.63 17.29 3.94
N GLU A 279 -14.77 16.93 4.90
CA GLU A 279 -14.83 15.63 5.59
C GLU A 279 -16.16 15.45 6.35
N ALA A 280 -16.65 16.48 7.02
CA ALA A 280 -17.93 16.45 7.73
C ALA A 280 -19.13 16.30 6.77
N GLN A 281 -19.07 16.93 5.60
CA GLN A 281 -20.15 16.85 4.61
C GLN A 281 -20.13 15.52 3.86
N LEU A 282 -18.96 14.99 3.52
CA LEU A 282 -18.82 13.83 2.64
C LEU A 282 -18.65 12.50 3.38
N GLY A 283 -18.19 12.52 4.64
CA GLY A 283 -17.86 11.32 5.38
C GLY A 283 -16.67 10.54 4.80
N LEU A 284 -15.79 11.23 4.06
CA LEU A 284 -14.61 10.69 3.40
C LEU A 284 -13.39 11.53 3.78
N PRO A 285 -12.19 10.93 3.88
CA PRO A 285 -10.96 11.69 4.16
C PRO A 285 -10.58 12.57 2.98
N ILE A 286 -10.20 13.82 3.23
CA ILE A 286 -9.73 14.74 2.20
C ILE A 286 -8.20 14.76 2.21
N LYS A 287 -7.61 14.15 1.19
CA LYS A 287 -6.17 13.93 1.10
C LYS A 287 -5.41 15.05 0.40
N TYR A 288 -6.06 15.81 -0.45
CA TYR A 288 -5.38 16.75 -1.36
C TYR A 288 -5.81 18.19 -1.11
N PHE A 289 -4.86 19.11 -1.26
CA PHE A 289 -5.10 20.55 -1.24
C PHE A 289 -4.73 21.15 -2.60
N THR A 290 -5.32 22.29 -2.94
CA THR A 290 -4.92 23.09 -4.10
C THR A 290 -4.79 24.53 -3.65
N TYR A 291 -3.63 25.14 -3.91
CA TYR A 291 -3.39 26.54 -3.53
C TYR A 291 -4.22 27.48 -4.42
N PRO A 292 -5.05 28.36 -3.83
CA PRO A 292 -5.66 29.46 -4.58
C PRO A 292 -4.59 30.24 -5.36
N ALA A 293 -4.84 30.46 -6.65
CA ALA A 293 -3.92 31.12 -7.59
C ALA A 293 -2.49 30.52 -7.67
N GLY A 294 -2.25 29.32 -7.14
CA GLY A 294 -0.92 28.69 -7.07
C GLY A 294 0.06 29.37 -6.11
N HIS A 295 -0.40 30.29 -5.25
CA HIS A 295 0.50 31.03 -4.36
C HIS A 295 0.72 30.28 -3.05
N TYR A 296 1.98 29.94 -2.78
CA TYR A 296 2.44 29.30 -1.55
C TYR A 296 3.87 29.74 -1.21
N ASP A 297 4.26 29.52 0.05
CA ASP A 297 5.63 29.58 0.53
C ASP A 297 5.87 28.46 1.57
N GLU A 298 7.04 28.45 2.20
CA GLU A 298 7.40 27.47 3.23
C GLU A 298 6.43 27.46 4.41
N GLN A 299 5.89 28.62 4.83
CA GLN A 299 4.96 28.72 5.94
C GLN A 299 3.59 28.13 5.58
N VAL A 300 3.08 28.45 4.38
CA VAL A 300 1.83 27.87 3.88
C VAL A 300 1.97 26.35 3.72
N ALA A 301 3.07 25.88 3.12
CA ALA A 301 3.34 24.45 2.93
C ALA A 301 3.43 23.70 4.27
N ALA A 302 4.09 24.29 5.27
CA ALA A 302 4.18 23.71 6.61
C ALA A 302 2.81 23.52 7.27
N ILE A 303 1.88 24.47 7.09
CA ILE A 303 0.50 24.34 7.61
C ILE A 303 -0.27 23.26 6.85
N VAL A 304 -0.14 23.18 5.52
CA VAL A 304 -0.74 22.11 4.71
C VAL A 304 -0.24 20.72 5.17
N GLN A 305 1.06 20.61 5.45
CA GLN A 305 1.67 19.41 6.01
C GLN A 305 1.12 19.06 7.40
N GLU A 306 1.05 20.04 8.31
CA GLU A 306 0.55 19.83 9.68
C GLU A 306 -0.92 19.37 9.71
N VAL A 307 -1.75 19.90 8.81
CA VAL A 307 -3.15 19.51 8.64
C VAL A 307 -3.29 18.08 8.07
N GLY A 308 -2.19 17.49 7.58
CA GLY A 308 -2.14 16.11 7.14
C GLY A 308 -2.71 15.89 5.74
N TYR A 309 -2.54 16.85 4.83
CA TYR A 309 -2.70 16.57 3.40
C TYR A 309 -1.53 15.71 2.90
N ALA A 310 -1.81 14.82 1.94
CA ALA A 310 -0.84 13.89 1.35
C ALA A 310 -0.11 14.48 0.13
N ALA A 311 -0.73 15.44 -0.55
CA ALA A 311 -0.10 16.27 -1.57
C ALA A 311 -0.88 17.57 -1.74
N ALA A 312 -0.23 18.59 -2.31
CA ALA A 312 -0.88 19.85 -2.66
C ALA A 312 -0.48 20.30 -4.06
N PHE A 313 -1.47 20.78 -4.82
CA PHE A 313 -1.29 21.22 -6.20
C PHE A 313 -1.10 22.73 -6.28
N THR A 314 -0.14 23.14 -7.10
CA THR A 314 0.17 24.55 -7.38
C THR A 314 0.05 24.85 -8.88
N MET A 315 0.40 26.07 -9.28
CA MET A 315 0.57 26.47 -10.67
C MET A 315 1.62 27.59 -10.76
N ASP A 316 2.27 27.70 -11.91
CA ASP A 316 3.16 28.80 -12.25
C ASP A 316 2.60 29.50 -13.51
N ASN A 317 2.54 30.83 -13.48
CA ASN A 317 2.01 31.61 -14.60
C ASN A 317 3.01 31.77 -15.75
N TYR A 318 4.27 31.39 -15.55
CA TYR A 318 5.37 31.63 -16.48
C TYR A 318 5.97 30.36 -17.06
N GLU A 319 6.00 29.28 -16.27
CA GLU A 319 6.65 28.02 -16.67
C GLU A 319 5.72 26.82 -16.45
N ASP A 320 5.38 26.13 -17.54
CA ASP A 320 4.74 24.83 -17.44
C ASP A 320 5.77 23.77 -17.02
N ARG A 321 5.51 23.10 -15.90
CA ARG A 321 6.35 22.02 -15.36
C ARG A 321 5.56 20.72 -15.23
N PHE A 322 6.19 19.60 -15.57
CA PHE A 322 5.61 18.28 -15.34
C PHE A 322 5.66 17.92 -13.85
N ALA A 323 4.81 16.99 -13.40
CA ALA A 323 4.73 16.65 -11.98
C ALA A 323 6.06 16.19 -11.36
N GLY A 324 6.94 15.52 -12.12
CA GLY A 324 8.26 15.09 -11.66
C GLY A 324 9.25 16.24 -11.41
N GLU A 325 9.05 17.39 -12.05
CA GLU A 325 9.88 18.60 -11.91
C GLU A 325 9.49 19.44 -10.69
N SER A 326 8.38 19.09 -10.04
CA SER A 326 7.91 19.76 -8.84
C SER A 326 8.95 19.73 -7.72
N GLU A 327 8.90 20.74 -6.85
CA GLU A 327 9.83 20.84 -5.72
C GLU A 327 9.60 19.70 -4.71
N THR A 328 8.35 19.55 -4.27
CA THR A 328 7.90 18.56 -3.27
C THR A 328 6.48 18.07 -3.56
N LEU A 329 6.02 17.04 -2.84
CA LEU A 329 4.61 16.61 -2.81
C LEU A 329 3.65 17.69 -2.32
N LEU A 330 4.15 18.71 -1.60
CA LEU A 330 3.37 19.85 -1.14
C LEU A 330 3.33 20.99 -2.15
N ALA A 331 3.91 20.81 -3.35
CA ALA A 331 3.92 21.84 -4.39
C ALA A 331 3.99 21.18 -5.77
N VAL A 332 2.99 20.33 -6.07
CA VAL A 332 2.94 19.61 -7.34
C VAL A 332 2.46 20.56 -8.44
N ASP A 333 3.34 20.85 -9.40
CA ASP A 333 3.09 21.76 -10.50
C ASP A 333 1.99 21.23 -11.44
N ARG A 334 1.21 22.16 -11.99
CA ARG A 334 0.14 21.90 -12.95
C ARG A 334 0.28 22.79 -14.17
N ILE A 335 -0.28 22.32 -15.27
CA ILE A 335 -0.20 22.93 -16.59
C ILE A 335 -1.59 23.39 -17.01
N GLY A 336 -1.67 24.62 -17.53
CA GLY A 336 -2.92 25.13 -18.07
C GLY A 336 -3.44 24.25 -19.21
N GLN A 337 -4.73 23.91 -19.20
CA GLN A 337 -5.33 23.03 -20.20
C GLN A 337 -5.11 23.46 -21.67
N SER A 338 -4.83 24.75 -21.92
CA SER A 338 -4.50 25.27 -23.25
C SER A 338 -3.23 24.68 -23.87
N ALA A 339 -2.34 24.08 -23.06
CA ALA A 339 -1.11 23.45 -23.53
C ALA A 339 -1.28 21.97 -23.90
N ILE A 340 -2.50 21.42 -23.82
CA ILE A 340 -2.77 19.97 -23.96
C ILE A 340 -2.11 19.34 -25.19
N ASP A 341 -2.20 19.97 -26.36
CA ASP A 341 -1.63 19.43 -27.61
C ASP A 341 -0.12 19.21 -27.53
N SER A 342 0.60 20.08 -26.80
CA SER A 342 2.05 19.99 -26.66
C SER A 342 2.49 19.00 -25.58
N VAL A 343 1.84 19.03 -24.42
CA VAL A 343 2.34 18.31 -23.24
C VAL A 343 2.00 16.82 -23.23
N ILE A 344 0.95 16.42 -23.95
CA ILE A 344 0.58 15.00 -24.03
C ILE A 344 1.54 14.19 -24.92
N GLU A 345 2.19 14.81 -25.90
CA GLU A 345 3.20 14.14 -26.72
C GLU A 345 4.42 13.74 -25.91
N GLU A 346 4.74 14.52 -24.88
CA GLU A 346 5.84 14.28 -23.95
C GLU A 346 5.48 13.40 -22.75
N ALA A 347 4.20 13.05 -22.59
CA ALA A 347 3.71 12.29 -21.44
C ALA A 347 4.42 10.93 -21.31
N TRP A 348 5.13 10.74 -20.20
CA TRP A 348 5.94 9.56 -19.94
C TRP A 348 5.98 9.23 -18.44
N GLY A 349 5.57 8.00 -18.08
CA GLY A 349 5.46 7.53 -16.69
C GLY A 349 6.77 7.12 -16.00
N GLY A 350 7.91 7.45 -16.59
CA GLY A 350 9.23 7.11 -16.07
C GLY A 350 9.73 5.71 -16.44
N LEU A 351 10.89 5.34 -15.89
CA LEU A 351 11.53 4.05 -16.14
C LEU A 351 10.73 2.90 -15.49
N PRO A 352 10.56 1.76 -16.19
CA PRO A 352 9.93 0.59 -15.59
C PRO A 352 10.80 0.03 -14.47
N LEU A 353 10.16 -0.61 -13.49
CA LEU A 353 10.89 -1.37 -12.48
C LEU A 353 11.50 -2.64 -13.08
N PRO A 354 12.67 -3.08 -12.57
CA PRO A 354 13.22 -4.38 -12.94
C PRO A 354 12.19 -5.48 -12.63
N SER A 355 11.92 -6.34 -13.61
CA SER A 355 11.06 -7.50 -13.37
C SER A 355 11.80 -8.47 -12.47
N LEU A 356 11.30 -8.67 -11.25
CA LEU A 356 11.83 -9.65 -10.29
C LEU A 356 11.27 -11.06 -10.55
N ARG A 357 10.54 -11.25 -11.65
CA ARG A 357 9.94 -12.54 -12.00
C ARG A 357 10.99 -13.54 -12.46
N LYS A 358 11.46 -14.34 -11.52
CA LYS A 358 11.54 -15.78 -11.73
C LYS A 358 10.58 -16.43 -10.75
N THR A 359 9.58 -17.15 -11.26
CA THR A 359 8.87 -18.14 -10.46
C THR A 359 9.90 -19.00 -9.74
N PHE A 360 9.75 -19.23 -8.44
CA PHE A 360 10.62 -20.15 -7.71
C PHE A 360 10.59 -21.49 -8.42
N ASP A 361 11.74 -21.90 -8.95
CA ASP A 361 11.91 -23.20 -9.56
C ASP A 361 13.19 -23.77 -8.97
N PHE A 362 13.04 -24.38 -7.80
CA PHE A 362 14.13 -25.00 -7.05
C PHE A 362 14.66 -26.26 -7.75
N THR A 363 14.12 -26.62 -8.93
CA THR A 363 14.66 -27.69 -9.78
C THR A 363 15.73 -27.19 -10.75
N LYS A 364 15.84 -25.88 -10.96
CA LYS A 364 16.89 -25.27 -11.79
C LYS A 364 18.20 -25.11 -11.01
N PRO A 365 19.36 -25.01 -11.70
CA PRO A 365 20.62 -24.63 -11.06
C PRO A 365 20.50 -23.28 -10.34
N VAL A 366 21.30 -23.07 -9.30
CA VAL A 366 21.41 -21.77 -8.63
C VAL A 366 21.90 -20.73 -9.63
N GLU A 367 21.18 -19.63 -9.74
CA GLU A 367 21.53 -18.47 -10.55
C GLU A 367 21.54 -17.22 -9.67
N GLN A 368 22.58 -16.42 -9.82
CA GLN A 368 22.74 -15.14 -9.14
C GLN A 368 22.62 -14.03 -10.18
N VAL A 369 21.76 -13.05 -9.91
CA VAL A 369 21.57 -11.86 -10.75
C VAL A 369 21.88 -10.64 -9.92
N GLU A 370 22.92 -9.91 -10.31
CA GLU A 370 23.22 -8.61 -9.74
C GLU A 370 22.32 -7.55 -10.39
N VAL A 371 21.61 -6.78 -9.57
CA VAL A 371 20.77 -5.67 -10.02
C VAL A 371 21.00 -4.48 -9.10
N THR A 372 21.02 -3.28 -9.67
CA THR A 372 21.03 -2.04 -8.88
C THR A 372 19.66 -1.39 -8.95
N ILE A 373 19.06 -1.13 -7.79
CA ILE A 373 17.74 -0.52 -7.64
C ILE A 373 17.92 0.74 -6.79
N ASP A 374 17.79 1.93 -7.39
CA ASP A 374 18.01 3.23 -6.72
C ASP A 374 19.36 3.29 -5.97
N ASP A 375 20.44 2.99 -6.69
CA ASP A 375 21.81 2.91 -6.17
C ASP A 375 22.06 1.84 -5.09
N VAL A 376 21.04 1.03 -4.76
CA VAL A 376 21.20 -0.14 -3.88
C VAL A 376 21.59 -1.35 -4.72
N PRO A 377 22.82 -1.90 -4.58
CA PRO A 377 23.21 -3.13 -5.23
C PRO A 377 22.53 -4.32 -4.53
N LEU A 378 21.84 -5.14 -5.30
CA LEU A 378 21.17 -6.35 -4.85
C LEU A 378 21.71 -7.55 -5.62
N ILE A 379 21.85 -8.68 -4.93
CA ILE A 379 22.11 -9.98 -5.54
C ILE A 379 20.85 -10.82 -5.36
N LEU A 380 20.18 -11.12 -6.46
CA LEU A 380 19.00 -11.98 -6.48
C LEU A 380 19.45 -13.42 -6.74
N ILE A 381 19.18 -14.31 -5.78
CA ILE A 381 19.48 -15.73 -5.90
C ILE A 381 18.19 -16.48 -6.26
N SER A 382 18.24 -17.31 -7.29
CA SER A 382 17.10 -18.15 -7.73
C SER A 382 17.57 -19.56 -8.07
N GLY A 383 16.66 -20.53 -8.03
CA GLY A 383 17.00 -21.94 -8.26
C GLY A 383 17.74 -22.59 -7.09
N GLY A 384 18.24 -23.80 -7.32
CA GLY A 384 18.87 -24.65 -6.31
C GLY A 384 17.87 -25.33 -5.39
N LYS A 385 18.35 -26.26 -4.56
CA LYS A 385 17.52 -26.96 -3.58
C LYS A 385 17.73 -26.32 -2.19
N PRO A 386 16.74 -25.62 -1.62
CA PRO A 386 16.83 -25.16 -0.24
C PRO A 386 16.85 -26.37 0.69
N SER A 387 17.63 -26.25 1.78
CA SER A 387 17.81 -27.30 2.76
C SER A 387 17.95 -26.70 4.15
N THR A 388 17.03 -27.04 5.04
CA THR A 388 17.11 -26.73 6.46
C THR A 388 17.81 -27.87 7.21
N ILE A 389 18.70 -27.51 8.13
CA ILE A 389 19.41 -28.44 9.01
C ILE A 389 18.97 -28.16 10.44
N HIS A 390 18.50 -29.18 11.16
CA HIS A 390 18.24 -29.05 12.59
C HIS A 390 19.56 -29.18 13.36
N ALA A 391 19.99 -28.08 13.98
CA ALA A 391 21.25 -28.02 14.70
C ALA A 391 21.03 -28.06 16.22
N ASP A 392 21.82 -28.85 16.93
CA ASP A 392 21.78 -28.92 18.40
C ASP A 392 22.37 -27.68 19.07
N SER A 393 23.10 -26.88 18.29
CA SER A 393 23.68 -25.60 18.67
C SER A 393 23.84 -24.73 17.43
N ARG A 394 24.03 -23.44 17.62
CA ARG A 394 24.22 -22.49 16.52
C ARG A 394 25.50 -22.74 15.71
N TYR A 395 25.40 -22.60 14.39
CA TYR A 395 26.54 -22.56 13.47
C TYR A 395 26.65 -21.20 12.77
N GLN A 396 27.88 -20.75 12.52
CA GLN A 396 28.13 -19.59 11.67
C GLN A 396 27.95 -19.95 10.20
N VAL A 397 27.60 -18.97 9.34
CA VAL A 397 27.46 -19.18 7.88
C VAL A 397 28.68 -19.89 7.25
N PRO A 398 29.95 -19.53 7.56
CA PRO A 398 31.11 -20.26 7.04
C PRO A 398 31.19 -21.72 7.49
N GLU A 399 30.70 -22.06 8.68
CA GLU A 399 30.68 -23.42 9.19
C GLU A 399 29.63 -24.26 8.47
N ILE A 400 28.47 -23.67 8.19
CA ILE A 400 27.42 -24.30 7.38
C ILE A 400 27.94 -24.55 5.96
N ILE A 401 28.57 -23.55 5.32
CA ILE A 401 29.13 -23.70 3.97
C ILE A 401 30.26 -24.76 3.96
N ALA A 402 31.18 -24.73 4.91
CA ALA A 402 32.28 -25.70 4.98
C ALA A 402 31.80 -27.13 5.29
N GLY A 403 30.70 -27.26 6.02
CA GLY A 403 30.09 -28.54 6.39
C GLY A 403 29.08 -29.08 5.38
N THR A 404 28.78 -28.36 4.30
CA THR A 404 27.73 -28.72 3.33
C THR A 404 28.19 -28.48 1.88
N GLU A 405 27.33 -28.82 0.92
CA GLU A 405 27.52 -28.46 -0.51
C GLU A 405 26.77 -27.17 -0.87
N ALA A 406 26.42 -26.33 0.11
CA ALA A 406 25.62 -25.14 -0.12
C ALA A 406 26.41 -24.04 -0.86
N ILE A 407 25.78 -23.44 -1.88
CA ILE A 407 26.33 -22.31 -2.65
C ILE A 407 26.11 -20.98 -1.91
N ALA A 408 25.08 -20.92 -1.06
CA ALA A 408 24.79 -19.83 -0.15
C ALA A 408 24.13 -20.40 1.11
N ALA A 409 24.39 -19.80 2.27
CA ALA A 409 23.78 -20.19 3.53
C ALA A 409 23.41 -18.95 4.34
N VAL A 410 22.35 -19.08 5.12
CA VAL A 410 21.85 -18.08 6.06
C VAL A 410 21.88 -18.70 7.45
N ASP A 411 22.44 -17.97 8.42
CA ASP A 411 22.29 -18.32 9.84
C ASP A 411 20.87 -17.91 10.28
N GLY A 412 20.02 -18.91 10.54
CA GLY A 412 18.69 -18.68 11.09
C GLY A 412 18.81 -18.28 12.55
N GLY A 413 18.56 -17.02 12.88
CA GLY A 413 18.56 -16.55 14.26
C GLY A 413 17.33 -17.03 15.03
N PHE A 414 17.31 -18.26 15.54
CA PHE A 414 16.24 -18.76 16.40
C PHE A 414 16.51 -18.34 17.84
N PHE A 415 16.09 -17.12 18.19
CA PHE A 415 16.24 -16.60 19.54
C PHE A 415 14.93 -16.68 20.33
N SER A 416 15.08 -17.24 21.53
CA SER A 416 14.12 -17.50 22.58
C SER A 416 13.25 -16.29 22.98
N LEU A 417 11.93 -16.48 23.07
CA LEU A 417 11.08 -15.60 23.87
C LEU A 417 11.48 -15.74 25.35
N LYS A 418 11.29 -14.69 26.16
CA LYS A 418 11.43 -14.53 27.64
C LYS A 418 11.30 -15.76 28.57
N TYR A 419 10.83 -16.91 28.08
CA TYR A 419 10.57 -18.17 28.77
C TYR A 419 11.43 -19.37 28.30
N LEU A 420 12.37 -19.21 27.36
CA LEU A 420 13.18 -20.30 26.80
C LEU A 420 14.67 -20.12 27.18
N ASP A 421 15.13 -20.77 28.24
CA ASP A 421 16.49 -20.59 28.79
C ASP A 421 17.54 -21.47 28.08
N SER A 422 17.63 -21.42 26.74
CA SER A 422 18.56 -22.27 25.97
C SER A 422 19.03 -21.69 24.62
N ASN A 423 20.22 -22.13 24.17
CA ASN A 423 20.78 -21.91 22.83
C ASN A 423 20.32 -22.97 21.81
N VAL A 424 19.18 -23.62 22.06
CA VAL A 424 18.64 -24.70 21.23
C VAL A 424 17.59 -24.14 20.28
N MET A 425 17.55 -24.69 19.07
CA MET A 425 16.58 -24.36 18.03
C MET A 425 15.13 -24.67 18.49
N VAL A 426 14.19 -23.78 18.24
CA VAL A 426 12.81 -23.85 18.75
C VAL A 426 11.80 -24.09 17.62
N GLY A 427 10.85 -24.99 17.87
CA GLY A 427 9.77 -25.31 16.94
C GLY A 427 10.05 -26.51 16.04
N PRO A 428 9.04 -27.00 15.31
CA PRO A 428 9.22 -28.13 14.41
C PRO A 428 10.02 -27.77 13.17
N VAL A 429 10.74 -28.76 12.64
CA VAL A 429 11.51 -28.63 11.40
C VAL A 429 11.42 -29.91 10.58
N LEU A 430 11.35 -29.76 9.26
CA LEU A 430 11.53 -30.87 8.33
C LEU A 430 13.00 -30.91 7.86
N ASP A 431 13.82 -31.65 8.59
CA ASP A 431 15.26 -31.74 8.35
C ASP A 431 15.53 -32.51 7.05
N GLN A 432 16.12 -31.84 6.05
CA GLN A 432 16.40 -32.44 4.74
C GLN A 432 17.60 -33.37 4.74
N HIS A 433 18.54 -33.19 5.67
CA HIS A 433 19.70 -34.06 5.82
C HIS A 433 19.28 -35.41 6.43
N LYS A 434 18.41 -35.37 7.46
CA LYS A 434 17.88 -36.57 8.13
C LYS A 434 16.66 -37.15 7.44
N ARG A 435 16.00 -36.38 6.54
CA ARG A 435 14.71 -36.70 5.90
C ARG A 435 13.63 -37.03 6.93
N GLU A 436 13.65 -36.31 8.04
CA GLU A 436 12.80 -36.56 9.20
C GLU A 436 12.12 -35.27 9.63
N PHE A 437 10.85 -35.39 10.01
CA PHE A 437 10.15 -34.31 10.69
C PHE A 437 10.50 -34.37 12.17
N VAL A 438 11.17 -33.33 12.67
CA VAL A 438 11.52 -33.18 14.07
C VAL A 438 10.46 -32.30 14.73
N PRO A 439 9.63 -32.84 15.63
CA PRO A 439 8.65 -32.03 16.36
C PRO A 439 9.36 -31.12 17.36
N GLY A 440 8.81 -29.93 17.58
CA GLY A 440 9.30 -29.03 18.62
C GLY A 440 8.88 -29.49 20.02
N ASN A 441 9.59 -28.98 21.02
CA ASN A 441 9.38 -29.34 22.43
C ASN A 441 7.98 -28.92 22.93
N PRO A 442 7.17 -29.84 23.50
CA PRO A 442 5.80 -29.56 23.94
C PRO A 442 5.64 -28.36 24.88
N GLY A 443 6.64 -28.03 25.70
CA GLY A 443 6.60 -26.85 26.57
C GLY A 443 6.74 -25.52 25.84
N GLU A 444 7.29 -25.54 24.62
CA GLU A 444 7.67 -24.35 23.85
C GLU A 444 6.67 -24.07 22.73
N ILE A 445 6.05 -25.13 22.19
CA ILE A 445 5.07 -25.06 21.10
C ILE A 445 3.94 -24.04 21.34
N PRO A 446 3.32 -23.94 22.55
CA PRO A 446 2.29 -22.91 22.79
C PRO A 446 2.81 -21.47 22.73
N LEU A 447 4.10 -21.26 22.99
CA LEU A 447 4.73 -19.93 23.06
C LEU A 447 5.01 -19.33 21.67
N ILE A 448 5.08 -20.18 20.65
CA ILE A 448 5.33 -19.78 19.25
C ILE A 448 4.05 -19.80 18.39
N ALA A 449 2.88 -19.89 19.01
CA ALA A 449 1.58 -19.82 18.32
C ALA A 449 1.46 -18.54 17.47
N GLY A 450 0.96 -18.68 16.25
CA GLY A 450 0.79 -17.57 15.29
C GLY A 450 2.07 -17.08 14.63
N ARG A 451 3.25 -17.59 15.02
CA ARG A 451 4.51 -17.26 14.35
C ARG A 451 4.50 -17.78 12.91
N PRO A 452 5.17 -17.10 11.96
CA PRO A 452 5.18 -17.58 10.58
C PRO A 452 5.88 -18.94 10.50
N MET A 453 5.20 -19.95 10.00
CA MET A 453 5.78 -21.21 9.57
C MET A 453 6.07 -21.14 8.08
N VAL A 454 7.32 -21.38 7.72
CA VAL A 454 7.81 -21.41 6.34
C VAL A 454 7.71 -22.83 5.83
N LEU A 455 7.02 -23.01 4.71
CA LEU A 455 6.87 -24.29 4.03
C LEU A 455 7.43 -24.14 2.61
N ILE A 456 8.31 -25.03 2.19
CA ILE A 456 8.97 -24.96 0.88
C ILE A 456 8.60 -26.19 0.05
N SER A 457 8.16 -25.99 -1.18
CA SER A 457 8.00 -27.03 -2.21
C SER A 457 8.95 -26.75 -3.38
N PRO A 458 9.05 -27.64 -4.38
CA PRO A 458 9.93 -27.41 -5.53
C PRO A 458 9.64 -26.15 -6.35
N ASP A 459 8.42 -25.60 -6.25
CA ASP A 459 7.90 -24.53 -7.08
C ASP A 459 7.35 -23.31 -6.32
N ARG A 460 7.34 -23.35 -4.98
CA ARG A 460 6.87 -22.22 -4.16
C ARG A 460 7.33 -22.29 -2.70
N VAL A 461 7.10 -21.19 -1.98
CA VAL A 461 7.28 -21.08 -0.53
C VAL A 461 6.00 -20.51 0.07
N ASP A 462 5.36 -21.22 1.00
CA ASP A 462 4.17 -20.80 1.72
C ASP A 462 4.53 -20.30 3.14
N PHE A 463 3.88 -19.22 3.59
CA PHE A 463 3.98 -18.70 4.96
C PHE A 463 2.63 -18.82 5.63
N VAL A 464 2.55 -19.63 6.68
CA VAL A 464 1.29 -19.84 7.40
C VAL A 464 1.46 -19.54 8.89
N PRO A 465 0.45 -18.96 9.56
CA PRO A 465 0.48 -18.84 11.01
C PRO A 465 0.64 -20.23 11.65
N PHE A 466 1.61 -20.39 12.54
CA PHE A 466 1.87 -21.64 13.23
C PHE A 466 0.72 -21.97 14.20
N ASP A 467 0.08 -23.12 14.01
CA ASP A 467 -0.94 -23.66 14.91
C ASP A 467 -0.31 -24.75 15.79
N PRO A 468 -0.15 -24.52 17.11
CA PRO A 468 0.36 -25.48 18.08
C PRO A 468 -0.28 -26.87 18.04
N THR A 469 -1.55 -26.93 17.65
CA THR A 469 -2.36 -28.16 17.68
C THR A 469 -2.27 -28.96 16.37
N GLN A 470 -1.85 -28.32 15.28
CA GLN A 470 -1.81 -28.92 13.95
C GLN A 470 -0.38 -29.05 13.44
N HIS A 471 0.43 -27.99 13.53
CA HIS A 471 1.67 -27.87 12.78
C HIS A 471 2.90 -28.48 13.48
N ASN A 472 2.72 -29.17 14.61
CA ASN A 472 3.79 -29.93 15.28
C ASN A 472 3.85 -31.41 14.85
N THR A 473 3.24 -31.76 13.72
CA THR A 473 3.35 -33.08 13.08
C THR A 473 3.54 -32.91 11.57
N LEU A 474 4.16 -33.91 10.93
CA LEU A 474 4.32 -33.91 9.48
C LEU A 474 2.97 -33.88 8.77
N GLU A 475 1.98 -34.63 9.26
CA GLU A 475 0.65 -34.69 8.66
C GLU A 475 -0.05 -33.33 8.68
N GLY A 476 0.07 -32.57 9.77
CA GLY A 476 -0.53 -31.25 9.86
C GLY A 476 0.15 -30.23 8.94
N VAL A 477 1.47 -30.33 8.79
CA VAL A 477 2.21 -29.51 7.82
C VAL A 477 1.84 -29.86 6.38
N GLN A 478 1.74 -31.16 6.06
CA GLN A 478 1.33 -31.64 4.73
C GLN A 478 -0.13 -31.34 4.41
N ALA A 479 -1.00 -31.21 5.42
CA ALA A 479 -2.39 -30.78 5.21
C ALA A 479 -2.48 -29.36 4.66
N VAL A 480 -1.50 -28.50 5.00
CA VAL A 480 -1.35 -27.16 4.44
C VAL A 480 -0.69 -27.21 3.06
N GLN A 481 0.46 -27.88 2.97
CA GLN A 481 1.25 -27.98 1.73
C GLN A 481 1.64 -29.44 1.44
N PRO A 482 0.87 -30.18 0.63
CA PRO A 482 1.12 -31.59 0.36
C PRO A 482 2.46 -31.89 -0.31
N ALA A 483 3.01 -30.93 -1.06
CA ALA A 483 4.30 -31.03 -1.75
C ALA A 483 5.46 -30.45 -0.93
N VAL A 484 5.29 -30.27 0.38
CA VAL A 484 6.34 -29.75 1.28
C VAL A 484 7.58 -30.64 1.23
N THR A 485 8.68 -30.03 0.84
CA THR A 485 10.02 -30.60 0.88
C THR A 485 10.84 -30.02 2.00
N ASP A 486 10.50 -28.86 2.55
CA ASP A 486 11.22 -28.28 3.69
C ASP A 486 10.25 -27.45 4.54
N ALA A 487 10.47 -27.38 5.85
CA ALA A 487 9.62 -26.62 6.75
C ALA A 487 10.37 -26.20 8.02
N PHE A 488 10.13 -24.99 8.48
CA PHE A 488 10.61 -24.49 9.76
C PHE A 488 9.74 -23.33 10.27
N VAL A 489 9.75 -23.05 11.57
CA VAL A 489 9.08 -21.86 12.12
C VAL A 489 10.04 -20.67 12.06
N ALA A 490 9.68 -19.59 11.38
CA ALA A 490 10.50 -18.39 11.31
C ALA A 490 10.72 -17.78 12.70
N ALA A 491 11.88 -17.14 12.88
CA ALA A 491 12.33 -16.56 14.14
C ALA A 491 11.31 -15.59 14.78
N ALA A 492 11.41 -15.45 16.12
CA ALA A 492 10.75 -14.38 16.85
C ALA A 492 11.34 -13.03 16.39
N TRP A 493 10.57 -12.30 15.60
CA TRP A 493 11.03 -11.05 15.01
C TRP A 493 11.15 -9.91 16.01
N LEU A 494 12.09 -9.03 15.68
CA LEU A 494 12.27 -7.66 16.17
C LEU A 494 11.10 -6.76 15.80
N VAL A 495 10.20 -7.23 14.95
CA VAL A 495 9.04 -6.51 14.48
C VAL A 495 7.81 -7.31 14.86
N LYS A 496 6.92 -6.70 15.64
CA LYS A 496 5.61 -7.26 15.98
C LYS A 496 4.57 -6.27 15.46
N ASP A 497 3.58 -6.77 14.73
CA ASP A 497 2.52 -5.93 14.17
C ASP A 497 3.07 -4.79 13.28
N SER A 498 4.13 -5.08 12.51
CA SER A 498 4.85 -4.12 11.65
C SER A 498 5.55 -2.97 12.39
N ALA A 499 5.72 -3.06 13.72
CA ALA A 499 6.49 -2.10 14.50
C ALA A 499 7.74 -2.75 15.09
N PRO A 500 8.93 -2.11 14.99
CA PRO A 500 10.11 -2.56 15.70
C PRO A 500 9.81 -2.63 17.21
N GLN A 501 10.33 -3.66 17.84
CA GLN A 501 10.18 -3.96 19.25
C GLN A 501 11.36 -3.30 19.98
N PRO A 502 11.10 -2.53 21.05
CA PRO A 502 12.14 -1.78 21.73
C PRO A 502 13.09 -2.73 22.47
N ALA A 503 14.34 -2.32 22.72
CA ALA A 503 15.37 -3.17 23.33
C ALA A 503 14.90 -3.84 24.64
N GLU A 504 14.10 -3.13 25.43
CA GLU A 504 13.56 -3.57 26.71
C GLU A 504 12.54 -4.71 26.56
N SER A 505 11.91 -4.84 25.40
CA SER A 505 10.94 -5.91 25.10
C SER A 505 11.60 -7.28 24.93
N PHE A 506 12.91 -7.32 24.65
CA PHE A 506 13.68 -8.56 24.51
C PHE A 506 14.05 -9.17 25.86
N GLY A 507 13.95 -8.43 26.97
CA GLY A 507 14.12 -8.97 28.31
C GLY A 507 15.50 -9.61 28.54
N THR A 508 15.53 -10.92 28.81
CA THR A 508 16.75 -11.71 29.03
C THR A 508 17.22 -12.45 27.78
N LEU A 509 16.73 -12.06 26.61
CA LEU A 509 17.14 -12.69 25.37
C LEU A 509 18.65 -12.58 25.21
N PHE A 510 19.33 -13.71 25.08
CA PHE A 510 20.78 -13.72 24.97
C PHE A 510 21.19 -13.13 23.61
N ASP A 511 22.17 -12.21 23.62
CA ASP A 511 22.93 -11.85 22.42
C ASP A 511 22.09 -11.12 21.32
N PHE A 512 20.96 -10.54 21.69
CA PHE A 512 20.12 -9.74 20.76
C PHE A 512 20.89 -8.52 20.22
N ASP A 513 21.73 -7.92 21.05
CA ASP A 513 22.62 -6.78 20.79
C ASP A 513 23.93 -7.16 20.05
N ALA A 514 24.16 -8.44 19.76
CA ALA A 514 25.39 -8.83 19.08
C ALA A 514 25.36 -8.51 17.58
N ASN A 515 26.48 -7.95 17.12
CA ASN A 515 26.66 -7.41 15.78
C ASN A 515 27.07 -8.50 14.76
N ARG A 516 26.27 -8.74 13.71
CA ARG A 516 26.46 -9.91 12.79
C ARG A 516 25.79 -9.73 11.42
N HIS A 517 26.23 -10.49 10.42
CA HIS A 517 25.50 -10.61 9.16
C HIS A 517 24.13 -11.25 9.43
N ARG A 518 23.07 -10.64 8.91
CA ARG A 518 21.69 -11.12 9.08
C ARG A 518 21.06 -11.31 7.72
N ALA A 519 20.24 -12.35 7.60
CA ALA A 519 19.36 -12.49 6.45
C ALA A 519 17.89 -12.50 6.85
N PHE A 520 17.06 -11.93 5.99
CA PHE A 520 15.66 -11.64 6.30
C PHE A 520 14.72 -12.36 5.34
N TRP A 521 13.76 -13.08 5.90
CA TRP A 521 12.66 -13.69 5.15
C TRP A 521 11.40 -12.87 5.43
N GLY A 522 11.06 -12.00 4.48
CA GLY A 522 9.87 -11.16 4.56
C GLY A 522 8.69 -11.81 3.84
N ASN A 523 7.52 -11.82 4.48
CA ASN A 523 6.26 -12.13 3.81
C ASN A 523 5.63 -10.82 3.34
N GLN A 524 5.49 -10.64 2.02
CA GLN A 524 4.53 -9.68 1.50
C GLN A 524 3.15 -10.34 1.52
N LEU A 525 2.11 -9.62 1.96
CA LEU A 525 0.71 -10.01 1.74
C LEU A 525 0.51 -10.37 0.27
N GLY A 526 0.42 -11.67 -0.06
CA GLY A 526 0.31 -12.15 -1.43
C GLY A 526 1.17 -13.37 -1.81
N GLY A 527 2.03 -13.88 -0.92
CA GLY A 527 2.67 -15.20 -1.11
C GLY A 527 3.98 -15.19 -1.92
N ALA A 528 4.60 -14.02 -2.13
CA ALA A 528 5.98 -13.95 -2.60
C ALA A 528 6.91 -13.69 -1.43
N THR A 529 7.85 -14.61 -1.23
CA THR A 529 8.96 -14.46 -0.28
C THR A 529 10.09 -13.66 -0.91
N ARG A 530 10.78 -12.83 -0.13
CA ARG A 530 12.09 -12.30 -0.51
C ARG A 530 13.13 -12.64 0.56
N ASP A 531 14.34 -12.89 0.08
CA ASP A 531 15.56 -13.00 0.88
C ASP A 531 16.33 -11.67 0.80
N TRP A 532 16.78 -11.17 1.94
CA TRP A 532 17.69 -10.02 2.03
C TRP A 532 18.91 -10.46 2.81
N GLY A 533 20.09 -10.51 2.20
CA GLY A 533 21.36 -10.70 2.92
C GLY A 533 22.03 -9.35 3.19
N CYS A 534 22.29 -9.00 4.45
CA CYS A 534 23.11 -7.83 4.78
C CYS A 534 24.60 -8.20 4.77
N THR A 535 25.40 -7.53 3.92
CA THR A 535 26.86 -7.66 3.94
C THR A 535 27.50 -6.97 5.14
N ASP A 536 26.82 -6.00 5.74
CA ASP A 536 27.27 -5.37 6.98
C ASP A 536 26.81 -6.16 8.20
N ARG A 537 27.65 -6.14 9.23
CA ARG A 537 27.24 -6.66 10.53
C ARG A 537 26.29 -5.62 11.13
N VAL A 538 25.09 -6.06 11.53
CA VAL A 538 24.12 -5.23 12.26
C VAL A 538 23.61 -5.98 13.48
N ASP A 539 23.33 -5.29 14.59
CA ASP A 539 22.64 -5.87 15.74
C ASP A 539 21.12 -5.69 15.64
N SER A 540 20.39 -6.42 16.48
CA SER A 540 18.92 -6.46 16.43
C SER A 540 18.26 -5.15 16.87
N ILE A 541 18.95 -4.33 17.66
CA ILE A 541 18.41 -3.06 18.16
C ILE A 541 18.56 -2.02 17.05
N SER A 542 19.78 -1.86 16.53
CA SER A 542 20.08 -0.90 15.46
C SER A 542 19.32 -1.21 14.16
N LEU A 543 19.00 -2.47 13.88
CA LEU A 543 18.16 -2.83 12.73
C LEU A 543 16.69 -2.41 12.90
N GLY A 544 16.21 -2.25 14.14
CA GLY A 544 14.86 -1.72 14.40
C GLY A 544 14.80 -0.19 14.43
N GLU A 545 15.96 0.48 14.46
CA GLU A 545 16.11 1.94 14.50
C GLU A 545 16.42 2.57 13.13
N ALA A 546 16.90 1.76 12.18
CA ALA A 546 17.20 2.11 10.79
C ALA A 546 16.02 1.83 9.87
#